data_AF-A0A354DH60-F1
#
_entry.id   AF-A0A354DH60-F1
#
_cell.length_a   1.000
_cell.length_b   1.000
_cell.length_c   1.000
_cell.angle_alpha   90.00
_cell.angle_beta   90.00
_cell.angle_gamma   90.00
#
_symmetry.space_group_name_H-M   'P 1'
#
loop_
_entity.id
_entity.type
_entity.pdbx_description
1 polymer ?
#
loop_
_entity_poly.entity_id
_entity_poly.type
_entity_poly.pdbx_seq_one_letter_code
_entity_poly.pdbx_strand_id
1 'polypeptide(L)'
;IDAVRLACHRATTKHYAEMERIIQLAEEKILKGELPTEEDYLFHRAICRSSRNSVLHRIWAPLIEYSKSVRMESLSRDGRAEEGLKEHREILQSIRDKDETLAVERMTKHLENSIL
;
A
#
# COMPACT_ATOMS: atom_id res chain seq x y z
N ILE A 1 6.14 4.75 -7.09
CA ILE A 1 7.53 4.51 -6.65
C ILE A 1 8.13 5.67 -5.85
N ASP A 2 8.19 6.91 -6.36
CA ASP A 2 8.84 8.03 -5.64
C ASP A 2 8.27 8.31 -4.24
N ALA A 3 6.98 8.09 -4.04
CA ALA A 3 6.35 8.19 -2.72
C ALA A 3 7.01 7.26 -1.69
N VAL A 4 7.36 6.03 -2.08
CA VAL A 4 8.05 5.04 -1.22
C VAL A 4 9.46 5.49 -0.90
N ARG A 5 10.21 5.99 -1.90
CA ARG A 5 11.57 6.52 -1.70
C ARG A 5 11.58 7.61 -0.64
N LEU A 6 10.69 8.60 -0.83
CA LEU A 6 10.54 9.70 0.11
C LEU A 6 10.02 9.24 1.48
N ALA A 7 9.11 8.25 1.52
CA ALA A 7 8.59 7.70 2.76
C ALA A 7 9.69 7.08 3.63
N CYS A 8 10.67 6.38 3.04
CA CYS A 8 11.79 5.79 3.79
C CYS A 8 12.57 6.84 4.60
N HIS A 9 12.65 8.07 4.10
CA HIS A 9 13.37 9.17 4.77
C HIS A 9 12.49 10.08 5.63
N ARG A 10 11.18 10.15 5.33
CA ARG A 10 10.27 11.19 5.87
C ARG A 10 9.12 10.64 6.69
N ALA A 11 8.90 9.34 6.66
CA ALA A 11 7.87 8.71 7.47
C ALA A 11 8.15 8.91 8.97
N THR A 12 7.08 8.86 9.76
CA THR A 12 7.14 9.07 11.21
C THR A 12 6.45 7.90 11.88
N THR A 13 6.63 7.76 13.19
CA THR A 13 5.93 6.73 13.99
C THR A 13 4.42 6.76 13.79
N LYS A 14 3.83 7.95 13.60
CA LYS A 14 2.40 8.10 13.28
C LYS A 14 2.02 7.49 11.93
N HIS A 15 2.86 7.64 10.91
CA HIS A 15 2.63 7.03 9.60
C HIS A 15 2.75 5.50 9.67
N TYR A 16 3.72 4.99 10.43
CA TYR A 16 3.86 3.54 10.64
C TYR A 16 2.65 2.94 11.35
N ALA A 17 2.17 3.59 12.41
CA ALA A 17 0.98 3.16 13.13
C ALA A 17 -0.28 3.22 12.25
N GLU A 18 -0.41 4.24 11.39
CA GLU A 18 -1.51 4.34 10.42
C GLU A 18 -1.49 3.16 9.44
N MET A 19 -0.35 2.86 8.84
CA MET A 19 -0.19 1.74 7.90
C MET A 19 -0.43 0.37 8.58
N GLU A 20 0.10 0.18 9.78
CA GLU A 20 -0.12 -1.05 10.57
C GLU A 20 -1.61 -1.29 10.86
N ARG A 21 -2.32 -0.24 11.27
CA ARG A 21 -3.77 -0.32 11.52
C ARG A 21 -4.55 -0.66 10.26
N ILE A 22 -4.16 -0.12 9.10
CA ILE A 22 -4.81 -0.43 7.83
C ILE A 22 -4.59 -1.90 7.44
N ILE A 23 -3.36 -2.41 7.62
CA ILE A 23 -3.04 -3.83 7.40
C ILE A 23 -3.87 -4.73 8.30
N GLN A 24 -4.03 -4.39 9.59
CA GLN A 24 -4.87 -5.17 10.51
C GLN A 24 -6.34 -5.20 10.08
N LEU A 25 -6.90 -4.07 9.63
CA LEU A 25 -8.27 -4.02 9.11
C LEU A 25 -8.44 -4.84 7.83
N ALA A 26 -7.42 -4.84 6.95
CA ALA A 26 -7.42 -5.67 5.74
C ALA A 26 -7.44 -7.16 6.09
N GLU A 27 -6.62 -7.56 7.07
CA GLU A 27 -6.58 -8.93 7.60
C GLU A 27 -7.94 -9.37 8.18
N GLU A 28 -8.57 -8.52 8.99
CA GLU A 28 -9.89 -8.81 9.56
C GLU A 28 -10.97 -9.01 8.48
N LYS A 29 -10.90 -8.26 7.37
CA LYS A 29 -11.82 -8.42 6.24
C LYS A 29 -11.57 -9.71 5.46
N ILE A 30 -10.31 -10.02 5.16
CA ILE A 30 -9.93 -11.27 4.49
C ILE A 30 -10.43 -12.47 5.31
N LEU A 31 -10.26 -12.46 6.64
CA LEU A 31 -10.74 -13.52 7.54
C LEU A 31 -12.27 -13.70 7.52
N LYS A 32 -13.03 -12.67 7.14
CA LYS A 32 -14.49 -12.72 6.98
C LYS A 32 -14.93 -13.11 5.56
N GLY A 33 -13.98 -13.35 4.65
CA GLY A 33 -14.27 -13.59 3.23
C GLY A 33 -14.63 -12.31 2.47
N GLU A 34 -14.27 -11.14 2.99
CA GLU A 34 -14.50 -9.84 2.36
C GLU A 34 -13.23 -9.34 1.64
N LEU A 35 -13.41 -8.69 0.49
CA LEU A 35 -12.29 -8.07 -0.23
C LEU A 35 -11.84 -6.76 0.46
N PRO A 36 -10.55 -6.60 0.82
CA PRO A 36 -10.03 -5.40 1.48
C PRO A 36 -9.76 -4.25 0.51
N THR A 37 -10.72 -3.94 -0.37
CA THR A 37 -10.54 -2.97 -1.48
C THR A 37 -10.30 -1.54 -0.99
N GLU A 38 -10.91 -1.17 0.14
CA GLU A 38 -10.73 0.15 0.74
C GLU A 38 -9.39 0.23 1.48
N GLU A 39 -9.02 -0.83 2.18
CA GLU A 39 -7.79 -0.91 2.95
C GLU A 39 -6.57 -0.89 2.04
N ASP A 40 -6.61 -1.58 0.89
CA ASP A 40 -5.56 -1.48 -0.13
C ASP A 40 -5.39 -0.03 -0.63
N TYR A 41 -6.50 0.67 -0.91
CA TYR A 41 -6.46 2.08 -1.27
C TYR A 41 -5.85 2.94 -0.15
N LEU A 42 -6.31 2.76 1.08
CA LEU A 42 -5.85 3.53 2.24
C LEU A 42 -4.37 3.29 2.53
N PHE A 43 -3.86 2.07 2.32
CA PHE A 43 -2.45 1.73 2.51
C PHE A 43 -1.57 2.54 1.54
N HIS A 44 -1.88 2.50 0.24
CA HIS A 44 -1.16 3.29 -0.76
C HIS A 44 -1.27 4.80 -0.50
N ARG A 45 -2.45 5.27 -0.08
CA ARG A 45 -2.66 6.67 0.31
C ARG A 45 -1.78 7.07 1.49
N ALA A 46 -1.66 6.20 2.50
CA ALA A 46 -0.81 6.43 3.67
C ALA A 46 0.67 6.52 3.27
N ILE A 47 1.15 5.65 2.36
CA ILE A 47 2.50 5.77 1.79
C ILE A 47 2.69 7.13 1.10
N CYS A 48 1.75 7.54 0.23
CA CYS A 48 1.80 8.84 -0.43
C CYS A 48 1.84 10.01 0.56
N ARG A 49 1.07 9.96 1.65
CA ARG A 49 1.12 10.99 2.71
C ARG A 49 2.43 10.97 3.49
N SER A 50 2.97 9.79 3.76
CA SER A 50 4.23 9.61 4.49
C SER A 50 5.46 10.14 3.73
N SER A 51 5.36 10.26 2.39
CA SER A 51 6.36 10.96 1.55
C SER A 51 6.52 12.45 1.92
N ARG A 52 5.52 13.02 2.62
CA ARG A 52 5.40 14.45 2.94
C ARG A 52 5.60 15.36 1.73
N ASN A 53 5.21 14.87 0.55
CA ASN A 53 5.24 15.61 -0.71
C ASN A 53 3.79 15.88 -1.17
N SER A 54 3.37 17.12 -0.96
CA SER A 54 2.01 17.55 -1.29
C SER A 54 1.67 17.46 -2.79
N VAL A 55 2.68 17.57 -3.68
CA VAL A 55 2.48 17.45 -5.13
C VAL A 55 2.19 16.00 -5.49
N LEU A 56 3.01 15.06 -5.02
CA LEU A 56 2.77 13.63 -5.23
C LEU A 56 1.41 13.19 -4.70
N HIS A 57 1.03 13.66 -3.51
CA HIS A 57 -0.28 13.33 -2.94
C HIS A 57 -1.45 13.86 -3.80
N ARG A 58 -1.36 15.10 -4.30
CA ARG A 58 -2.39 15.73 -5.15
C ARG A 58 -2.50 15.09 -6.53
N ILE A 59 -1.41 14.59 -7.09
CA ILE A 59 -1.42 13.89 -8.38
C ILE A 59 -1.97 12.47 -8.22
N TRP A 60 -1.54 11.76 -7.16
CA TRP A 60 -1.89 10.36 -6.96
C TRP A 60 -3.37 10.14 -6.61
N ALA A 61 -3.94 10.99 -5.74
CA ALA A 61 -5.30 10.83 -5.24
C ALA A 61 -6.37 10.68 -6.35
N PRO A 62 -6.48 11.61 -7.33
CA PRO A 62 -7.48 11.49 -8.38
C PRO A 62 -7.21 10.29 -9.31
N LEU A 63 -5.95 9.96 -9.60
CA LEU A 63 -5.62 8.83 -10.50
C LEU A 63 -6.12 7.49 -9.96
N ILE A 64 -6.03 7.28 -8.65
CA ILE A 64 -6.41 6.00 -8.02
C ILE A 64 -7.88 5.97 -7.61
N GLU A 65 -8.53 7.12 -7.44
CA GLU A 65 -9.97 7.17 -7.16
C GLU A 65 -10.80 6.57 -8.31
N TYR A 66 -10.36 6.77 -9.55
CA TYR A 66 -10.99 6.16 -10.74
C TYR A 66 -10.62 4.68 -10.97
N SER A 67 -9.71 4.10 -10.19
CA SER A 67 -9.26 2.71 -10.37
C SER A 67 -9.93 1.68 -9.44
N LYS A 68 -11.02 2.06 -8.76
CA LYS A 68 -11.68 1.17 -7.77
C LYS A 68 -12.15 -0.16 -8.37
N SER A 69 -12.74 -0.16 -9.57
CA SER A 69 -13.19 -1.39 -10.24
C SER A 69 -12.01 -2.31 -10.58
N VAL A 70 -10.94 -1.75 -11.15
CA VAL A 70 -9.71 -2.48 -11.49
C VAL A 70 -9.07 -3.10 -10.23
N ARG A 71 -9.02 -2.35 -9.13
CA ARG A 71 -8.50 -2.86 -7.85
C ARG A 71 -9.37 -3.98 -7.29
N MET A 72 -10.69 -3.85 -7.36
CA MET A 72 -11.61 -4.91 -6.92
C MET A 72 -11.44 -6.18 -7.75
N GLU A 73 -11.33 -6.05 -9.08
CA GLU A 73 -11.07 -7.17 -9.99
C GLU A 73 -9.74 -7.87 -9.66
N SER A 74 -8.66 -7.11 -9.51
CA SER A 74 -7.35 -7.63 -9.11
C SER A 74 -7.41 -8.41 -7.79
N LEU A 75 -8.01 -7.82 -6.74
CA LEU A 75 -8.12 -8.45 -5.43
C LEU A 75 -9.04 -9.68 -5.42
N SER A 76 -9.98 -9.78 -6.35
CA SER A 76 -10.91 -10.92 -6.46
C SER A 76 -10.27 -12.19 -7.02
N ARG A 77 -9.05 -12.11 -7.55
CA ARG A 77 -8.30 -13.27 -8.04
C ARG A 77 -7.92 -14.18 -6.87
N ASP A 78 -7.97 -15.48 -7.11
CA ASP A 78 -7.78 -16.49 -6.07
C ASP A 78 -6.42 -16.30 -5.35
N GLY A 79 -6.47 -16.21 -4.01
CA GLY A 79 -5.33 -15.97 -3.13
C GLY A 79 -4.64 -14.60 -3.23
N ARG A 80 -5.12 -13.68 -4.11
CA ARG A 80 -4.43 -12.40 -4.35
C ARG A 80 -4.50 -11.47 -3.15
N ALA A 81 -5.61 -11.45 -2.42
CA ALA A 81 -5.80 -10.57 -1.27
C ALA A 81 -4.82 -10.91 -0.13
N GLU A 82 -4.62 -12.20 0.14
CA GLU A 82 -3.69 -12.73 1.14
C GLU A 82 -2.24 -12.43 0.77
N GLU A 83 -1.86 -12.67 -0.49
CA GLU A 83 -0.51 -12.35 -0.98
C GLU A 83 -0.26 -10.83 -0.90
N GLY A 84 -1.26 -10.01 -1.24
CA GLY A 84 -1.17 -8.55 -1.19
C GLY A 84 -0.97 -8.02 0.21
N LEU A 85 -1.67 -8.60 1.17
CA LEU A 85 -1.51 -8.28 2.58
C LEU A 85 -0.09 -8.60 3.07
N LYS A 86 0.49 -9.72 2.64
CA LYS A 86 1.87 -10.09 2.95
C LYS A 86 2.86 -9.09 2.33
N GLU A 87 2.69 -8.75 1.05
CA GLU A 87 3.49 -7.73 0.37
C GLU A 87 3.42 -6.37 1.08
N HIS A 88 2.23 -5.93 1.53
CA HIS A 88 2.07 -4.69 2.29
C HIS A 88 2.87 -4.68 3.59
N ARG A 89 2.90 -5.79 4.34
CA ARG A 89 3.72 -5.91 5.56
C ARG A 89 5.20 -5.81 5.25
N GLU A 90 5.66 -6.48 4.21
CA GLU A 90 7.06 -6.44 3.77
C GLU A 90 7.47 -5.02 3.32
N ILE A 91 6.61 -4.32 2.60
CA ILE A 91 6.82 -2.93 2.19
C ILE A 91 6.90 -2.02 3.43
N LEU A 92 5.94 -2.11 4.36
CA LEU A 92 5.94 -1.32 5.58
C LEU A 92 7.23 -1.54 6.39
N GLN A 93 7.67 -2.79 6.51
CA GLN A 93 8.88 -3.13 7.23
C GLN A 93 10.11 -2.47 6.57
N SER A 94 10.26 -2.55 5.24
CA SER A 94 11.38 -1.89 4.55
C SER A 94 11.37 -0.36 4.71
N ILE A 95 10.19 0.26 4.65
CA ILE A 95 10.05 1.71 4.90
C ILE A 95 10.43 2.06 6.34
N ARG A 96 10.07 1.21 7.32
CA ARG A 96 10.39 1.39 8.74
C ARG A 96 11.88 1.24 9.01
N ASP A 97 12.52 0.29 8.35
CA ASP A 97 13.97 0.04 8.44
C ASP A 97 14.80 1.05 7.62
N LYS A 98 14.12 1.92 6.86
CA LYS A 98 14.71 2.92 5.96
C LYS A 98 15.58 2.31 4.85
N ASP A 99 15.31 1.07 4.48
CA ASP A 99 15.94 0.43 3.32
C ASP A 99 15.18 0.83 2.05
N GLU A 100 15.58 1.97 1.49
CA GLU A 100 14.95 2.53 0.29
C GLU A 100 14.99 1.55 -0.89
N THR A 101 16.12 0.88 -1.10
CA THR A 101 16.30 -0.03 -2.24
C THR A 101 15.33 -1.19 -2.14
N LEU A 102 15.27 -1.84 -0.98
CA LEU A 102 14.37 -2.97 -0.75
C LEU A 102 12.90 -2.54 -0.75
N ALA A 103 12.57 -1.37 -0.20
CA ALA A 103 11.21 -0.85 -0.21
C ALA A 103 10.71 -0.59 -1.64
N VAL A 104 11.58 -0.04 -2.50
CA VAL A 104 11.27 0.18 -3.92
C VAL A 104 11.10 -1.14 -4.66
N GLU A 105 11.98 -2.11 -4.45
CA GLU A 105 11.88 -3.43 -5.06
C GLU A 105 10.55 -4.10 -4.70
N ARG A 106 10.21 -4.14 -3.41
CA ARG A 106 8.97 -4.75 -2.91
C ARG A 106 7.72 -4.06 -3.45
N MET A 107 7.69 -2.73 -3.46
CA MET A 107 6.57 -1.99 -4.04
C MET A 107 6.46 -2.22 -5.55
N THR A 108 7.58 -2.29 -6.27
CA THR A 108 7.56 -2.53 -7.72
C THR A 108 6.94 -3.88 -8.02
N LYS A 109 7.41 -4.93 -7.35
CA LYS A 109 6.87 -6.29 -7.46
C LYS A 109 5.39 -6.35 -7.09
N HIS A 110 5.00 -5.69 -5.99
CA HIS A 110 3.59 -5.60 -5.57
C HIS A 110 2.70 -5.00 -6.67
N LEU A 111 3.15 -3.90 -7.30
CA LEU A 111 2.40 -3.25 -8.38
C LEU A 111 2.31 -4.13 -9.63
N GLU A 112 3.39 -4.82 -10.01
CA GLU A 112 3.39 -5.79 -11.11
C GLU A 112 2.37 -6.93 -10.84
N ASN A 113 2.40 -7.50 -9.63
CA ASN A 113 1.46 -8.53 -9.17
C ASN A 113 0.02 -8.01 -9.04
N SER A 114 -0.21 -6.70 -9.07
CA SER A 114 -1.55 -6.10 -8.99
C SER A 114 -2.15 -5.83 -10.37
N ILE A 115 -1.31 -5.74 -11.41
CA ILE A 115 -1.72 -5.54 -12.80
C ILE A 115 -2.00 -6.88 -13.50
N LEU A 116 -1.15 -7.88 -13.24
CA LEU A 116 -1.22 -9.26 -13.77
C LEU A 116 -2.07 -10.13 -12.88
#